data_AF-A0A7K2JYA3-F1
#
_entry.id   AF-A0A7K2JYA3-F1
#
_cell.length_a   1.000
_cell.length_b   1.000
_cell.length_c   1.000
_cell.angle_alpha   90.00
_cell.angle_beta   90.00
_cell.angle_gamma   90.00
#
_symmetry.space_group_name_H-M   'P 1'
#
loop_
_entity.id
_entity.type
_entity.pdbx_description
1 polymer ?
#
loop_
_entity_poly.entity_id
_entity_poly.type
_entity_poly.pdbx_seq_one_letter_code
_entity_poly.pdbx_strand_id
1 'polypeptide(L)'
;CSTIGGVAEEAAGGAGVPVLRVDRPMAAAAVAAGRRVVVLAALESTLAPTRALVAEEARRAGRPVEVRTRLVDGAWPCFEAGDTDRYVRLVAAVADAVTDADAIVLAQASMAPAARLTSTRVPVLASPRLGLAAGAEAVRSSRPVR
;
A
#
# COMPACT_ATOMS: atom_id res chain seq x y z
N CYS A 1 1.02 1.21 -9.95
CA CYS A 1 2.42 0.94 -9.58
C CYS A 1 2.86 2.04 -8.60
N SER A 2 3.45 1.68 -7.46
CA SER A 2 3.84 2.61 -6.39
C SER A 2 4.99 3.53 -6.79
N THR A 3 5.87 3.11 -7.71
CA THR A 3 6.98 3.92 -8.23
C THR A 3 6.55 5.06 -9.13
N ILE A 4 5.57 4.83 -10.03
CA ILE A 4 5.08 5.84 -11.00
C ILE A 4 3.77 6.51 -10.57
N GLY A 5 3.20 6.08 -9.44
CA GLY A 5 1.87 6.53 -9.01
C GLY A 5 1.78 8.03 -8.73
N GLY A 6 2.85 8.64 -8.19
CA GLY A 6 2.91 10.08 -7.97
C GLY A 6 2.85 10.88 -9.27
N VAL A 7 3.69 10.51 -10.24
CA VAL A 7 3.74 11.14 -11.57
C VAL A 7 2.39 11.01 -12.29
N ALA A 8 1.75 9.85 -12.23
CA ALA A 8 0.44 9.63 -12.84
C ALA A 8 -0.65 10.53 -12.24
N GLU A 9 -0.60 10.78 -10.93
CA GLU A 9 -1.56 11.64 -10.24
C GLU A 9 -1.32 13.13 -10.51
N GLU A 10 -0.06 13.56 -10.58
CA GLU A 10 0.30 14.93 -10.97
C GLU A 10 -0.15 15.26 -12.40
N ALA A 11 -0.02 14.30 -13.32
CA ALA A 11 -0.46 14.43 -14.71
C ALA A 11 -1.99 14.41 -14.87
N ALA A 12 -2.76 14.04 -13.84
CA ALA A 12 -4.21 13.85 -13.92
C ALA A 12 -4.95 15.12 -14.39
N GLY A 13 -4.49 16.30 -13.95
CA GLY A 13 -5.11 17.58 -14.30
C GLY A 13 -5.12 17.88 -15.81
N GLY A 14 -4.21 17.29 -16.58
CA GLY A 14 -4.15 17.43 -18.04
C GLY A 14 -4.76 16.28 -18.84
N ALA A 15 -5.18 15.18 -18.17
CA ALA A 15 -5.54 13.93 -18.85
C ALA A 15 -6.99 13.90 -19.38
N GLY A 16 -7.85 14.84 -18.98
CA GLY A 16 -9.27 14.86 -19.37
C GLY A 16 -10.12 13.71 -18.80
N VAL A 17 -9.52 12.82 -18.01
CA VAL A 17 -10.17 11.69 -17.32
C VAL A 17 -9.68 11.60 -15.87
N PRO A 18 -10.52 11.13 -14.93
CA PRO A 18 -10.09 10.91 -13.55
C PRO A 18 -8.97 9.85 -13.48
N VAL A 19 -7.83 10.22 -12.92
CA VAL A 19 -6.73 9.29 -12.61
C VAL A 19 -6.71 9.04 -11.11
N LEU A 20 -6.74 7.76 -10.73
CA LEU A 20 -6.70 7.35 -9.34
C LEU A 20 -5.45 6.52 -9.05
N ARG A 21 -4.71 6.93 -8.03
CA ARG A 21 -3.57 6.18 -7.53
C ARG A 21 -4.06 5.04 -6.64
N VAL A 22 -3.93 3.79 -7.10
CA VAL A 22 -4.50 2.58 -6.46
C VAL A 22 -4.07 2.36 -5.00
N ASP A 23 -2.88 2.83 -4.62
CA ASP A 23 -2.30 2.70 -3.28
C ASP A 23 -2.63 3.88 -2.34
N ARG A 24 -3.21 4.98 -2.83
CA ARG A 24 -3.59 6.13 -1.98
C ARG A 24 -4.67 5.78 -0.95
N PRO A 25 -5.76 5.03 -1.27
CA PRO A 25 -6.72 4.57 -0.27
C PRO A 25 -6.09 3.66 0.81
N MET A 26 -5.08 2.88 0.44
CA MET A 26 -4.31 2.05 1.38
C MET A 26 -3.47 2.91 2.33
N ALA A 27 -2.80 3.95 1.81
CA ALA A 27 -2.04 4.88 2.63
C ALA A 27 -2.96 5.67 3.60
N ALA A 28 -4.11 6.15 3.12
CA ALA A 28 -5.12 6.80 3.94
C ALA A 28 -5.63 5.88 5.05
N ALA A 29 -5.91 4.61 4.75
CA ALA A 29 -6.32 3.62 5.74
C ALA A 29 -5.23 3.34 6.79
N ALA A 30 -3.95 3.31 6.38
CA ALA A 30 -2.82 3.14 7.29
C ALA A 30 -2.70 4.32 8.27
N VAL A 31 -2.80 5.55 7.75
CA VAL A 31 -2.82 6.78 8.57
C VAL A 31 -4.02 6.77 9.50
N ALA A 32 -5.19 6.31 9.04
CA ALA A 32 -6.39 6.22 9.85
C ALA A 32 -6.23 5.28 11.05
N ALA A 33 -5.56 4.14 10.84
CA ALA A 33 -5.34 3.10 11.84
C ALA A 33 -4.47 3.55 13.03
N GLY A 34 -3.48 4.43 12.82
CA GLY A 34 -2.67 4.93 13.94
C GLY A 34 -1.48 5.79 13.54
N ARG A 35 -0.55 5.96 14.47
CA ARG A 35 0.63 6.85 14.31
C ARG A 35 1.88 6.09 13.90
N ARG A 36 1.95 4.78 14.11
CA ARG A 36 3.12 3.95 13.78
C ARG A 36 2.78 3.07 12.60
N VAL A 37 3.34 3.39 11.43
CA VAL A 37 3.11 2.63 10.19
C VAL A 37 4.41 1.97 9.76
N VAL A 38 4.36 0.66 9.48
CA VAL A 38 5.48 -0.08 8.89
C VAL A 38 5.17 -0.42 7.44
N VAL A 39 6.04 -0.01 6.53
CA VAL A 39 5.95 -0.32 5.10
C VAL A 39 6.87 -1.50 4.79
N LEU A 40 6.30 -2.57 4.26
CA LEU A 40 7.03 -3.73 3.76
C LEU A 40 7.12 -3.70 2.23
N ALA A 41 8.29 -3.97 1.69
CA ALA A 41 8.49 -4.19 0.26
C ALA A 41 9.49 -5.33 0.03
N ALA A 42 9.38 -5.99 -1.12
CA ALA A 42 10.39 -6.89 -1.67
C ALA A 42 11.37 -6.16 -2.61
N LEU A 43 11.01 -4.97 -3.12
CA LEU A 43 11.87 -4.10 -3.94
C LEU A 43 12.23 -2.80 -3.19
N GLU A 44 13.53 -2.52 -3.06
CA GLU A 44 14.03 -1.31 -2.39
C GLU A 44 13.48 -0.02 -3.01
N SER A 45 13.41 0.04 -4.35
CA SER A 45 12.88 1.18 -5.11
C SER A 45 11.43 1.54 -4.78
N THR A 46 10.70 0.63 -4.13
CA THR A 46 9.31 0.83 -3.72
C THR A 46 9.17 1.49 -2.34
N LEU A 47 10.19 1.41 -1.48
CA LEU A 47 10.11 1.87 -0.09
C LEU A 47 9.95 3.40 0.00
N ALA A 48 10.84 4.15 -0.65
CA ALA A 48 10.81 5.61 -0.64
C ALA A 48 9.48 6.21 -1.15
N PRO A 49 8.98 5.84 -2.36
CA PRO A 49 7.72 6.41 -2.87
C PRO A 49 6.49 6.01 -2.04
N THR A 50 6.48 4.81 -1.44
CA THR A 50 5.38 4.38 -0.57
C THR A 50 5.41 5.11 0.78
N ARG A 51 6.60 5.28 1.37
CA ARG A 51 6.77 6.09 2.59
C ARG A 51 6.33 7.54 2.37
N ALA A 52 6.71 8.14 1.25
CA ALA A 52 6.30 9.50 0.89
C ALA A 52 4.78 9.62 0.77
N LEU A 53 4.11 8.64 0.14
CA LEU A 53 2.65 8.61 0.03
C LEU A 53 1.97 8.56 1.39
N VAL A 54 2.44 7.71 2.31
CA VAL A 54 1.88 7.64 3.69
C VAL A 54 2.08 8.96 4.43
N ALA A 55 3.27 9.57 4.33
CA ALA A 55 3.55 10.88 4.93
C ALA A 55 2.67 11.99 4.34
N GLU A 56 2.38 11.94 3.04
CA GLU A 56 1.49 12.88 2.38
C GLU A 56 0.05 12.74 2.90
N GLU A 57 -0.48 11.51 2.98
CA GLU A 57 -1.81 11.26 3.56
C GLU A 57 -1.90 11.66 5.03
N ALA A 58 -0.82 11.46 5.80
CA ALA A 58 -0.70 11.92 7.17
C ALA A 58 -0.85 13.46 7.27
N ARG A 59 -0.16 14.19 6.41
CA ARG A 59 -0.27 15.66 6.30
C ARG A 59 -1.68 16.09 5.88
N ARG A 60 -2.27 15.44 4.88
CA ARG A 60 -3.65 15.73 4.41
C ARG A 60 -4.68 15.53 5.53
N ALA A 61 -4.48 14.51 6.37
CA ALA A 61 -5.36 14.22 7.51
C ALA A 61 -5.06 15.06 8.76
N GLY A 62 -4.03 15.90 8.76
CA GLY A 62 -3.58 16.64 9.95
C GLY A 62 -3.10 15.73 11.08
N ARG A 63 -2.63 14.51 10.75
CA ARG A 63 -2.22 13.48 11.72
C ARG A 63 -0.73 13.22 11.62
N PRO A 64 0.06 13.41 12.69
CA PRO A 64 1.47 13.00 12.69
C PRO A 64 1.60 11.48 12.68
N VAL A 65 2.42 10.96 11.75
CA VAL A 65 2.70 9.53 11.60
C VAL A 65 4.22 9.30 11.52
N GLU A 66 4.71 8.33 12.28
CA GLU A 66 6.05 7.75 12.14
C GLU A 66 5.98 6.59 11.15
N VAL A 67 6.74 6.69 10.06
CA VAL A 67 6.78 5.66 9.01
C VAL A 67 8.14 4.98 9.03
N ARG A 68 8.14 3.68 9.30
CA ARG A 68 9.31 2.80 9.19
C ARG A 68 9.19 1.93 7.95
N THR A 69 10.33 1.57 7.37
CA THR A 69 10.40 0.73 6.16
C THR A 69 11.19 -0.52 6.46
N ARG A 70 10.79 -1.65 5.87
CA ARG A 70 11.52 -2.90 5.96
C ARG A 70 11.47 -3.64 4.63
N LEU A 71 12.66 -4.03 4.14
CA LEU A 71 12.78 -4.91 2.99
C LEU A 71 12.51 -6.36 3.44
N VAL A 72 11.78 -7.11 2.62
CA VAL A 72 11.54 -8.54 2.80
C VAL A 72 12.62 -9.28 2.00
N ASP A 73 13.77 -9.50 2.63
CA ASP A 73 14.93 -10.11 1.99
C ASP A 73 14.58 -11.49 1.39
N GLY A 74 15.07 -11.75 0.18
CA GLY A 74 14.85 -13.00 -0.54
C GLY A 74 13.44 -13.19 -1.12
N ALA A 75 12.50 -12.28 -0.88
CA ALA A 75 11.17 -12.36 -1.46
C ALA A 75 11.18 -12.11 -2.97
N TRP A 76 11.86 -11.05 -3.43
CA TRP A 76 11.84 -10.68 -4.85
C TRP A 76 12.36 -11.79 -5.79
N PRO A 77 13.50 -12.47 -5.50
CA PRO A 77 13.94 -13.61 -6.31
C PRO A 77 12.92 -14.75 -6.39
N CYS A 78 12.15 -15.01 -5.32
CA CYS A 78 11.08 -16.02 -5.36
C CYS A 78 9.97 -15.62 -6.35
N PHE A 79 9.61 -14.34 -6.35
CA PHE A 79 8.62 -13.80 -7.29
C PHE A 79 9.10 -13.92 -8.75
N GLU A 80 10.36 -13.55 -9.03
CA GLU A 80 10.95 -13.66 -10.37
C GLU A 80 11.05 -15.11 -10.87
N ALA A 81 11.29 -16.06 -9.96
CA ALA A 81 11.30 -17.49 -10.25
C ALA A 81 9.90 -18.10 -10.40
N GLY A 82 8.83 -17.33 -10.22
CA GLY A 82 7.44 -17.81 -10.23
C GLY A 82 7.00 -18.55 -8.96
N ASP A 83 7.87 -18.69 -7.96
CA ASP A 83 7.56 -19.26 -6.64
C ASP A 83 6.80 -18.24 -5.77
N THR A 84 5.57 -17.96 -6.21
CA THR A 84 4.67 -16.99 -5.59
C THR A 84 4.29 -17.43 -4.17
N ASP A 85 4.19 -18.74 -3.94
CA ASP A 85 3.86 -19.31 -2.63
C ASP A 85 4.93 -19.00 -1.59
N ARG A 86 6.22 -19.23 -1.93
CA ARG A 86 7.33 -18.87 -1.04
C ARG A 86 7.45 -17.37 -0.86
N TYR A 87 7.27 -16.59 -1.94
CA TYR A 87 7.22 -15.13 -1.88
C TYR A 87 6.19 -14.64 -0.85
N VAL A 88 4.95 -15.12 -0.94
CA VAL A 88 3.86 -14.72 -0.04
C VAL A 88 4.14 -15.15 1.41
N ARG A 89 4.68 -16.36 1.63
CA ARG A 89 5.05 -16.84 2.97
C ARG A 89 6.15 -16.00 3.62
N LEU A 90 7.17 -15.60 2.86
CA LEU A 90 8.25 -14.72 3.37
C LEU A 90 7.70 -13.36 3.80
N VAL A 91 6.82 -12.78 2.99
CA VAL A 91 6.16 -11.51 3.33
C VAL A 91 5.31 -11.64 4.59
N ALA A 92 4.51 -12.71 4.70
CA ALA A 92 3.68 -12.96 5.88
C ALA A 92 4.52 -13.15 7.15
N ALA A 93 5.62 -13.90 7.07
CA ALA A 93 6.53 -14.10 8.20
C ALA A 93 7.17 -12.77 8.68
N VAL A 94 7.55 -11.90 7.74
CA VAL A 94 8.07 -10.56 8.09
C VAL A 94 6.98 -9.68 8.70
N ALA A 95 5.75 -9.74 8.20
CA ALA A 95 4.61 -9.04 8.79
C ALA A 95 4.30 -9.52 10.22
N ASP A 96 4.36 -10.84 10.46
CA ASP A 96 4.12 -11.44 11.78
C ASP A 96 5.17 -11.04 12.81
N ALA A 97 6.40 -10.76 12.38
CA ALA A 97 7.45 -10.25 13.24
C ALA A 97 7.29 -8.76 13.60
N VAL A 98 6.33 -8.04 13.01
CA VAL A 98 6.06 -6.63 13.34
C VAL A 98 4.99 -6.58 14.44
N THR A 99 5.41 -6.23 15.66
CA THR A 99 4.52 -6.16 16.84
C THR A 99 4.31 -4.74 17.37
N ASP A 100 5.13 -3.78 16.96
CA ASP A 100 5.17 -2.41 17.50
C ASP A 100 4.61 -1.35 16.54
N ALA A 101 3.62 -1.73 15.73
CA ALA A 101 2.97 -0.88 14.74
C ALA A 101 1.45 -0.86 14.90
N ASP A 102 0.84 0.23 14.44
CA ASP A 102 -0.62 0.38 14.39
C ASP A 102 -1.18 -0.07 13.02
N ALA A 103 -0.33 -0.10 11.99
CA ALA A 103 -0.64 -0.69 10.68
C ALA A 103 0.62 -1.15 9.94
N ILE A 104 0.47 -2.19 9.13
CA ILE A 104 1.47 -2.69 8.19
C ILE A 104 0.96 -2.44 6.76
N VAL A 105 1.78 -1.79 5.93
CA VAL A 105 1.49 -1.53 4.52
C VAL A 105 2.31 -2.49 3.66
N LEU A 106 1.64 -3.27 2.82
CA LEU A 106 2.26 -4.09 1.80
C LEU A 106 2.41 -3.27 0.50
N ALA A 107 3.64 -2.83 0.22
CA ALA A 107 3.90 -1.77 -0.75
C ALA A 107 3.77 -2.21 -2.23
N GLN A 108 3.74 -3.52 -2.50
CA GLN A 108 3.58 -4.08 -3.84
C GLN A 108 2.28 -4.87 -3.94
N ALA A 109 1.53 -4.70 -5.03
CA ALA A 109 0.24 -5.38 -5.24
C ALA A 109 0.37 -6.92 -5.18
N SER A 110 1.50 -7.47 -5.64
CA SER A 110 1.81 -8.90 -5.56
C SER A 110 1.84 -9.44 -4.13
N MET A 111 2.11 -8.60 -3.12
CA MET A 111 2.16 -8.99 -1.71
C MET A 111 0.77 -9.22 -1.10
N ALA A 112 -0.32 -8.76 -1.75
CA ALA A 112 -1.67 -8.79 -1.19
C ALA A 112 -2.14 -10.15 -0.63
N PRO A 113 -1.78 -11.31 -1.22
CA PRO A 113 -2.14 -12.61 -0.64
C PRO A 113 -1.53 -12.86 0.76
N ALA A 114 -0.43 -12.20 1.12
CA ALA A 114 0.24 -12.41 2.42
C ALA A 114 -0.62 -11.96 3.59
N ALA A 115 -1.52 -10.99 3.38
CA ALA A 115 -2.49 -10.54 4.38
C ALA A 115 -3.48 -11.65 4.80
N ARG A 116 -3.57 -12.76 4.06
CA ARG A 116 -4.38 -13.94 4.44
C ARG A 116 -3.58 -15.01 5.19
N LEU A 117 -2.25 -14.95 5.15
CA LEU A 117 -1.36 -15.93 5.79
C LEU A 117 -0.77 -15.44 7.11
N THR A 118 -0.84 -14.13 7.36
CA THR A 118 -0.38 -13.50 8.59
C THR A 118 -1.23 -13.91 9.80
N SER A 119 -0.58 -14.03 10.94
CA SER A 119 -1.17 -14.29 12.26
C SER A 119 -1.11 -13.07 13.20
N THR A 120 -0.48 -11.96 12.76
CA THR A 120 -0.40 -10.73 13.55
C THR A 120 -1.77 -10.11 13.83
N ARG A 121 -1.87 -9.42 14.97
CA ARG A 121 -3.03 -8.60 15.32
C ARG A 121 -2.96 -7.21 14.69
N VAL A 122 -1.80 -6.80 14.18
CA VAL A 122 -1.63 -5.51 13.51
C VAL A 122 -2.35 -5.54 12.16
N PRO A 123 -3.19 -4.55 11.83
CA PRO A 123 -3.84 -4.48 10.52
C PRO A 123 -2.84 -4.51 9.36
N VAL A 124 -2.97 -5.49 8.46
CA VAL A 124 -2.14 -5.62 7.24
C VAL A 124 -2.93 -5.13 6.03
N LEU A 125 -2.45 -4.07 5.40
CA LEU A 125 -3.12 -3.34 4.34
C LEU A 125 -2.43 -3.55 2.99
N ALA A 126 -3.23 -3.78 1.95
CA ALA A 126 -2.76 -3.95 0.57
C ALA A 126 -3.64 -3.16 -0.41
N SER A 127 -3.02 -2.65 -1.47
CA SER A 127 -3.66 -1.71 -2.40
C SER A 127 -4.77 -2.29 -3.30
N PRO A 128 -4.76 -3.55 -3.79
CA PRO A 128 -5.71 -3.98 -4.82
C PRO A 128 -7.18 -3.83 -4.41
N ARG A 129 -7.55 -4.30 -3.22
CA ARG A 129 -8.95 -4.25 -2.75
C ARG A 129 -9.40 -2.83 -2.44
N LEU A 130 -8.57 -2.06 -1.72
CA LEU A 130 -8.89 -0.68 -1.32
C LEU A 130 -8.93 0.26 -2.52
N GLY A 131 -7.99 0.12 -3.44
CA GLY A 131 -7.94 0.88 -4.68
C GLY A 131 -9.14 0.60 -5.60
N LEU A 132 -9.52 -0.68 -5.76
CA LEU A 132 -10.71 -1.03 -6.55
C LEU A 132 -11.99 -0.48 -5.92
N ALA A 133 -12.13 -0.59 -4.59
CA ALA A 133 -13.29 -0.05 -3.87
C ALA A 133 -13.41 1.48 -4.07
N ALA A 134 -12.30 2.20 -3.96
CA ALA A 134 -12.26 3.64 -4.21
C ALA A 134 -12.60 4.00 -5.66
N GLY A 135 -12.08 3.23 -6.63
CA GLY A 135 -12.41 3.42 -8.05
C GLY A 135 -13.90 3.21 -8.33
N ALA A 136 -14.50 2.15 -7.76
CA ALA A 136 -15.92 1.89 -7.90
C ALA A 136 -16.79 3.01 -7.29
N GLU A 137 -16.36 3.58 -6.16
CA GLU A 137 -17.04 4.71 -5.53
C GLU A 137 -16.95 5.99 -6.36
N ALA A 138 -15.76 6.28 -6.91
CA ALA A 138 -15.56 7.43 -7.78
C ALA A 138 -16.48 7.37 -9.01
N VAL A 139 -16.63 6.20 -9.63
CA VAL A 139 -17.56 6.00 -10.76
C VAL A 139 -19.02 6.24 -10.35
N ARG A 140 -19.44 5.76 -9.16
CA ARG A 140 -20.80 6.00 -8.66
C ARG A 140 -21.06 7.49 -8.43
N SER A 141 -20.12 8.18 -7.80
CA SER A 141 -20.23 9.61 -7.48
C SER A 141 -20.13 10.53 -8.71
N SER A 142 -19.60 10.03 -9.83
CA SER A 142 -19.44 10.78 -11.09
C SER A 142 -20.65 10.70 -12.03
N ARG A 143 -21.65 9.85 -11.74
CA ARG A 143 -22.87 9.80 -12.56
C ARG A 143 -23.74 11.02 -12.25
N PRO A 144 -24.18 11.80 -13.26
CA PRO A 144 -25.19 12.84 -13.02
C PRO A 144 -26.42 12.18 -12.41
N VAL A 145 -26.99 12.80 -11.38
CA VAL A 145 -28.35 12.49 -10.93
C VAL A 145 -29.25 12.64 -12.17
N ARG A 146 -29.84 11.52 -12.59
CA ARG A 146 -30.87 11.51 -13.64
C ARG A 146 -32.21 11.89 -13.05
#